data_AF-A0A1X1ZC62-F1
#
_entry.id   AF-A0A1X1ZC62-F1
#
_cell.length_a   1.000
_cell.length_b   1.000
_cell.length_c   1.000
_cell.angle_alpha   90.00
_cell.angle_beta   90.00
_cell.angle_gamma   90.00
#
_symmetry.space_group_name_H-M   'P 1'
#
loop_
_entity.id
_entity.type
_entity.pdbx_description
1 polymer ?
#
loop_
_entity_poly.entity_id
_entity_poly.type
_entity_poly.pdbx_seq_one_letter_code
_entity_poly.pdbx_strand_id
1 'polypeptide(L)' 'MKWSDEDQQYIGTCEEYPSLSYFADTADAAGDGISELAYIARDDIRAGRAGADEHLTQDVLNQVRGRSR' A
#
# COMPACT_ATOMS: atom_id res chain seq x y z
N MET A 1 -0.83 3.54 -11.95
CA MET A 1 0.32 2.68 -11.58
C MET A 1 1.54 3.20 -12.33
N LYS A 2 2.71 3.19 -11.71
CA LYS A 2 3.97 3.67 -12.31
C LYS A 2 5.07 2.63 -12.12
N TRP A 3 5.86 2.32 -13.13
CA TRP A 3 7.06 1.49 -12.96
C TRP A 3 8.22 2.32 -12.38
N SER A 4 8.96 1.76 -11.42
CA SER A 4 10.21 2.29 -10.87
C SER A 4 11.37 1.45 -11.38
N ASP A 5 12.28 2.06 -12.13
CA ASP A 5 13.49 1.38 -12.59
C ASP A 5 14.52 1.21 -11.45
N GLU A 6 14.52 2.11 -10.46
CA GLU A 6 15.41 2.04 -9.29
C GLU A 6 15.07 0.84 -8.40
N ASP A 7 13.78 0.60 -8.16
CA ASP A 7 13.29 -0.48 -7.31
C ASP A 7 12.96 -1.76 -8.09
N GLN A 8 12.99 -1.72 -9.42
CA GLN A 8 12.53 -2.79 -10.32
C GLN A 8 11.11 -3.27 -9.96
N GLN A 9 10.22 -2.34 -9.59
CA GLN A 9 8.88 -2.63 -9.08
C GLN A 9 7.85 -1.63 -9.60
N TYR A 10 6.59 -2.04 -9.62
CA TYR A 10 5.43 -1.18 -9.83
C TYR A 10 5.05 -0.47 -8.54
N ILE A 11 4.88 0.85 -8.64
CA ILE A 11 4.37 1.76 -7.62
C ILE A 11 2.88 2.01 -7.87
N GLY A 12 2.06 1.56 -6.93
CA GLY A 12 0.66 1.94 -6.78
C GLY A 12 0.54 3.19 -5.91
N THR A 13 -0.25 4.17 -6.35
CA THR A 13 -0.52 5.42 -5.62
C THR A 13 -2.03 5.67 -5.62
N CYS A 14 -2.54 6.33 -4.57
CA CYS A 14 -3.96 6.69 -4.46
C CYS A 14 -4.11 8.21 -4.52
N GLU A 15 -4.99 8.72 -5.38
CA GLU A 15 -5.20 10.17 -5.55
C GLU A 15 -5.83 10.81 -4.30
N GLU A 16 -6.71 10.08 -3.61
CA GLU A 16 -7.34 10.53 -2.35
C GLU A 16 -6.36 10.54 -1.17
N TYR A 17 -5.30 9.75 -1.27
CA TYR A 17 -4.27 9.61 -0.24
C TYR A 17 -2.87 9.67 -0.88
N PRO A 18 -2.40 10.88 -1.28
CA PRO A 18 -1.16 11.05 -2.04
C PRO A 18 0.10 10.63 -1.27
N SER A 19 0.01 10.50 0.06
CA SER A 19 1.08 9.97 0.91
C SER A 19 1.17 8.44 0.91
N LEU A 20 0.17 7.72 0.39
CA LEU A 20 0.20 6.26 0.29
C LEU A 20 0.90 5.83 -1.00
N SER A 21 1.83 4.89 -0.85
CA SER A 21 2.51 4.24 -1.97
C SER A 21 2.69 2.76 -1.66
N TYR A 22 2.47 1.90 -2.66
CA TYR A 22 2.62 0.46 -2.55
C TYR A 22 3.53 -0.07 -3.66
N PHE A 23 4.49 -0.93 -3.31
CA PHE A 23 5.48 -1.46 -4.24
C PHE A 23 5.25 -2.95 -4.47
N ALA A 24 5.18 -3.37 -5.72
CA ALA A 24 5.00 -4.78 -6.08
C ALA A 24 5.65 -5.14 -7.42
N ASP A 25 5.98 -6.41 -7.60
CA ASP A 25 6.63 -6.89 -8.84
C ASP A 25 5.72 -6.83 -10.07
N THR A 26 4.39 -6.77 -9.88
CA THR A 26 3.41 -6.67 -10.96
C THR A 26 2.48 -5.47 -10.76
N ALA A 27 2.01 -4.92 -11.88
CA ALA A 27 1.10 -3.78 -11.87
C ALA A 27 -0.23 -4.11 -11.17
N ASP A 28 -0.71 -5.34 -11.34
CA ASP A 28 -1.93 -5.86 -10.69
C ASP A 28 -1.77 -5.94 -9.18
N ALA A 29 -0.67 -6.54 -8.69
CA ALA A 29 -0.36 -6.58 -7.26
C ALA A 29 -0.15 -5.19 -6.66
N ALA A 30 0.41 -4.25 -7.44
CA ALA A 30 0.55 -2.87 -7.02
C ALA A 30 -0.81 -2.17 -6.86
N GLY A 31 -1.76 -2.47 -7.76
CA GLY A 31 -3.13 -1.98 -7.72
C GLY A 31 -3.96 -2.57 -6.57
N ASP A 32 -3.83 -3.87 -6.32
CA ASP A 32 -4.51 -4.55 -5.23
C ASP A 32 -4.01 -4.04 -3.86
N GLY A 33 -2.69 -3.98 -3.69
CA GLY A 33 -2.07 -3.54 -2.44
C GLY A 33 -2.34 -2.07 -2.11
N ILE A 34 -2.32 -1.16 -3.11
CA ILE A 34 -2.68 0.24 -2.84
C ILE A 34 -4.17 0.41 -2.51
N SER A 35 -5.04 -0.43 -3.09
CA SER A 35 -6.47 -0.42 -2.79
C SER A 35 -6.71 -0.89 -1.34
N GLU A 36 -6.06 -1.98 -0.92
CA GLU A 36 -6.14 -2.48 0.46
C GLU A 36 -5.60 -1.44 1.46
N LEU A 37 -4.44 -0.83 1.18
CA LEU A 37 -3.90 0.25 2.01
C LEU A 37 -4.86 1.43 2.14
N ALA A 38 -5.50 1.85 1.05
CA ALA A 38 -6.48 2.92 1.09
C ALA A 38 -7.69 2.56 1.96
N TYR A 39 -8.15 1.30 1.92
CA TYR A 39 -9.22 0.83 2.82
C TYR A 39 -8.82 0.87 4.29
N ILE A 40 -7.61 0.39 4.61
CA ILE A 40 -7.08 0.39 5.98
C ILE A 40 -6.94 1.83 6.49
N ALA A 41 -6.31 2.71 5.71
CA ALA A 41 -6.14 4.12 6.06
C ALA A 41 -7.48 4.81 6.30
N ARG A 42 -8.47 4.55 5.44
CA ARG A 42 -9.83 5.07 5.62
C ARG A 42 -10.47 4.58 6.92
N ASP A 43 -10.31 3.32 7.27
CA ASP A 43 -10.88 2.75 8.50
C ASP A 43 -10.20 3.32 9.75
N ASP A 44 -8.87 3.44 9.74
CA ASP A 44 -8.10 4.02 10.84
C ASP A 44 -8.48 5.48 11.10
N ILE A 45 -8.62 6.29 10.04
CA ILE A 45 -9.10 7.68 10.16
C ILE A 45 -10.50 7.71 10.78
N ARG A 46 -11.42 6.84 10.35
CA ARG A 46 -12.78 6.74 10.89
C ARG A 46 -12.81 6.29 12.35
N ALA A 47 -11.89 5.40 12.73
CA ALA A 47 -11.74 4.93 14.10
C ALA A 47 -11.06 5.97 15.01
N GLY A 48 -10.64 7.12 14.48
CA GLY A 48 -9.93 8.16 15.23
C GLY A 48 -8.47 7.81 15.54
N ARG A 49 -7.92 6.80 14.87
CA ARG A 49 -6.51 6.36 15.00
C ARG A 49 -5.61 7.20 14.09
N ALA A 50 -5.77 8.52 14.13
CA ALA A 50 -5.00 9.45 13.31
C ALA A 50 -3.51 9.40 13.72
N GLY A 51 -2.74 8.52 13.10
CA GLY A 51 -1.33 8.34 13.43
C GLY A 51 -0.71 7.02 13.02
N ALA A 52 -1.25 6.37 11.98
CA ALA A 52 -0.62 5.17 11.42
C ALA A 52 0.48 5.60 10.42
N ASP A 53 1.42 6.33 10.99
CA ASP A 53 2.62 6.91 10.41
C ASP A 53 3.60 5.78 10.04
N GLU A 54 3.97 5.70 8.77
CA GLU A 54 5.09 4.94 8.15
C GLU A 54 5.13 3.40 8.33
N HIS A 55 4.60 2.84 9.41
CA HIS A 55 4.72 1.41 9.76
C HIS A 55 3.61 0.51 9.20
N LEU A 56 2.45 1.06 8.82
CA LEU A 56 1.40 0.27 8.16
C LEU A 56 1.89 -0.30 6.84
N THR A 57 2.71 0.46 6.11
CA THR A 57 3.28 0.04 4.84
C THR A 57 4.06 -1.25 5.02
N GLN A 58 4.88 -1.36 6.06
CA GLN A 58 5.72 -2.54 6.28
C GLN A 58 4.93 -3.74 6.83
N ASP A 59 3.99 -3.51 7.75
CA ASP A 59 3.17 -4.58 8.35
C ASP A 59 2.19 -5.18 7.33
N VAL A 60 1.52 -4.34 6.54
CA VAL A 60 0.65 -4.77 5.44
C VAL A 60 1.46 -5.47 4.34
N LEU A 61 2.64 -4.93 3.96
CA LEU A 61 3.53 -5.62 3.01
C LEU A 61 3.93 -7.02 3.52
N ASN A 62 4.21 -7.16 4.81
CA ASN A 62 4.58 -8.44 5.40
C ASN A 62 3.38 -9.40 5.51
N GLN A 63 2.19 -8.87 5.80
CA GLN A 63 0.95 -9.63 5.88
C GLN A 63 0.46 -10.13 4.51
N VAL A 64 0.65 -9.34 3.45
CA VAL A 64 0.37 -9.75 2.05
C VAL A 64 1.40 -10.77 1.55
N ARG A 65 2.70 -10.56 1.82
CA ARG A 65 3.75 -11.55 1.47
C ARG A 65 3.59 -12.88 2.20
N GLY A 66 3.03 -12.87 3.42
CA GLY A 66 2.72 -14.07 4.19
C GLY A 66 1.52 -14.89 3.68
N ARG A 67 0.75 -14.38 2.70
CA ARG A 67 -0.44 -15.05 2.15
C ARG A 67 -0.19 -15.94 0.93
N SER A 68 1.04 -16.02 0.43
CA SER A 68 1.41 -17.04 -0.58
C SER A 68 1.66 -18.40 0.08
N ARG A 69 0.60 -19.20 0.19
CA ARG A 69 0.66 -20.66 0.20
C ARG A 69 -0.28 -21.21 -0.86
#